data_AF-H2AX55-F1
#
_entry.id   AF-H2AX55-F1
#
_cell.length_a   1.000
_cell.length_b   1.000
_cell.length_c   1.000
_cell.angle_alpha   90.00
_cell.angle_beta   90.00
_cell.angle_gamma   90.00
#
_symmetry.space_group_name_H-M   'P 1'
#
loop_
_entity.id
_entity.type
_entity.pdbx_description
1 polymer ?
#
loop_
_entity_poly.entity_id
_entity_poly.type
_entity_poly.pdbx_seq_one_letter_code
_entity_poly.pdbx_strand_id
1 'polypeptide(L)'
;MPPKRKVVQVKGDEAEDIIEQYLKTQFKPFAINDIVQNLHNKVSKSVTLKALDSLVASEKIMSRTFGKVIIYSCKDIELAEPIDDGDYSLEKLRQLQDEVMELDRDNSNIIDVINDTIKLPPNDELIESVTTLQNKIEDDKIKLKDLQANDDLKENSEVKEILELEAITEKKIIRRKKILKELMNIIKDQIRPKNLLEYLEDIGCEGMETCF
;
A
#
# COMPACT_ATOMS: atom_id res chain seq x y z
N MET A 1 -21.36 9.50 -20.51
CA MET A 1 -20.38 9.46 -21.62
C MET A 1 -19.98 10.89 -21.94
N PRO A 2 -18.68 11.26 -21.86
CA PRO A 2 -18.25 12.58 -22.30
C PRO A 2 -18.42 12.71 -23.82
N PRO A 3 -18.75 13.90 -24.35
CA PRO A 3 -18.94 14.10 -25.78
C PRO A 3 -17.60 13.93 -26.50
N LYS A 4 -17.56 13.06 -27.52
CA LYS A 4 -16.40 12.89 -28.40
C LYS A 4 -16.07 14.25 -29.02
N ARG A 5 -14.89 14.81 -28.69
CA ARG A 5 -14.36 16.01 -29.36
C ARG A 5 -14.36 15.77 -30.87
N LYS A 6 -15.13 16.58 -31.61
CA LYS A 6 -15.11 16.56 -33.08
C LYS A 6 -13.72 17.04 -33.52
N VAL A 7 -12.95 16.16 -34.12
CA VAL A 7 -11.66 16.50 -34.72
C VAL A 7 -11.95 17.41 -35.91
N VAL A 8 -11.32 18.59 -35.94
CA VAL A 8 -11.44 19.54 -37.05
C VAL A 8 -10.77 18.88 -38.27
N GLN A 9 -11.54 18.72 -39.35
CA GLN A 9 -11.06 18.08 -40.57
C GLN A 9 -10.32 19.08 -41.44
N VAL A 10 -9.05 18.79 -41.72
CA VAL A 10 -8.19 19.58 -42.58
C VAL A 10 -8.55 19.31 -44.06
N LYS A 11 -8.47 20.33 -44.92
CA LYS A 11 -8.85 20.25 -46.34
C LYS A 11 -7.81 20.93 -47.23
N GLY A 12 -7.73 20.50 -48.49
CA GLY A 12 -6.86 21.11 -49.50
C GLY A 12 -5.39 20.75 -49.32
N ASP A 13 -4.52 21.67 -49.70
CA ASP A 13 -3.05 21.50 -49.73
C ASP A 13 -2.48 21.09 -48.37
N GLU A 14 -3.04 21.61 -47.26
CA GLU A 14 -2.65 21.21 -45.90
C GLU A 14 -2.86 19.71 -45.63
N ALA A 15 -3.87 19.08 -46.26
CA ALA A 15 -4.10 17.66 -46.12
C ALA A 15 -3.07 16.83 -46.91
N GLU A 16 -2.61 17.33 -48.06
CA GLU A 16 -1.56 16.69 -48.86
C GLU A 16 -0.23 16.71 -48.10
N ASP A 17 0.14 17.87 -47.55
CA ASP A 17 1.38 18.03 -46.79
C ASP A 17 1.43 17.12 -45.55
N ILE A 18 0.32 17.03 -44.80
CA ILE A 18 0.23 16.16 -43.63
C ILE A 18 0.40 14.68 -44.01
N ILE A 19 -0.22 14.25 -45.12
CA ILE A 19 -0.13 12.85 -45.58
C ILE A 19 1.28 12.55 -46.10
N GLU A 20 1.89 13.48 -46.86
CA GLU A 20 3.25 13.35 -47.37
C GLU A 20 4.26 13.25 -46.22
N GLN A 21 4.18 14.16 -45.25
CA GLN A 21 5.03 14.13 -44.05
C GLN A 21 4.84 12.84 -43.26
N TYR A 22 3.60 12.40 -43.07
CA TYR A 22 3.32 11.16 -42.36
C TYR A 22 3.97 9.94 -43.03
N LEU A 23 3.84 9.80 -44.35
CA LEU A 23 4.45 8.71 -45.10
C LEU A 23 5.98 8.79 -45.10
N LYS A 24 6.56 9.99 -45.15
CA LYS A 24 8.02 10.22 -45.04
C LYS A 24 8.57 9.86 -43.67
N THR A 25 7.91 10.27 -42.59
CA THR A 25 8.35 9.96 -41.21
C THR A 25 8.25 8.48 -40.89
N GLN A 26 7.17 7.82 -41.34
CA GLN A 26 6.98 6.40 -41.04
C GLN A 26 7.79 5.47 -41.95
N PHE A 27 8.08 5.90 -43.18
CA PHE A 27 8.80 5.14 -44.20
C PHE A 27 8.29 3.69 -44.34
N LYS A 28 6.97 3.52 -44.27
CA LYS A 28 6.26 2.24 -44.29
C LYS A 28 5.10 2.27 -45.29
N PRO A 29 4.81 1.14 -45.96
CA PRO A 29 3.68 1.04 -46.87
C PRO A 29 2.36 0.94 -46.10
N PHE A 30 1.37 1.76 -46.45
CA PHE A 30 0.04 1.77 -45.80
C PHE A 30 -1.10 1.75 -46.81
N ALA A 31 -2.25 1.20 -46.41
CA ALA A 31 -3.50 1.39 -47.17
C ALA A 31 -4.22 2.67 -46.72
N ILE A 32 -5.15 3.16 -47.55
CA ILE A 32 -5.92 4.39 -47.28
C ILE A 32 -6.61 4.35 -45.90
N ASN A 33 -7.22 3.23 -45.54
CA ASN A 33 -7.91 3.11 -44.25
C ASN A 33 -6.95 3.27 -43.07
N ASP A 34 -5.74 2.72 -43.18
CA ASP A 34 -4.73 2.77 -42.12
C ASP A 34 -4.21 4.20 -41.97
N ILE A 35 -3.98 4.91 -43.07
CA ILE A 35 -3.56 6.32 -43.06
C ILE A 35 -4.60 7.18 -42.33
N VAL A 36 -5.89 7.01 -42.66
CA VAL A 36 -6.98 7.77 -42.02
C VAL A 36 -7.07 7.48 -40.52
N GLN A 37 -6.88 6.22 -40.13
CA GLN A 37 -6.90 5.81 -38.71
C GLN A 37 -5.68 6.32 -37.94
N ASN A 38 -4.48 6.21 -38.52
CA ASN A 38 -3.23 6.66 -37.89
C ASN A 38 -3.16 8.19 -37.78
N LEU A 39 -3.80 8.91 -38.70
CA LEU A 39 -4.01 10.37 -38.59
C LEU A 39 -5.21 10.74 -37.70
N HIS A 40 -5.79 9.77 -36.97
CA HIS A 40 -6.93 9.96 -36.07
C HIS A 40 -8.13 10.69 -36.69
N ASN A 41 -8.43 10.42 -37.97
CA ASN A 41 -9.47 11.08 -38.75
C ASN A 41 -9.29 12.62 -38.87
N LYS A 42 -8.08 13.15 -38.71
CA LYS A 42 -7.76 14.57 -39.02
C LYS A 42 -8.04 14.91 -40.49
N VAL A 43 -7.89 13.92 -41.38
CA VAL A 43 -8.26 14.02 -42.80
C VAL A 43 -9.36 12.99 -43.07
N SER A 44 -10.41 13.41 -43.78
CA SER A 44 -11.50 12.50 -44.14
C SER A 44 -11.06 11.52 -45.24
N LYS A 45 -11.61 10.30 -45.27
CA LYS A 45 -11.24 9.27 -46.25
C LYS A 45 -11.33 9.73 -47.72
N SER A 46 -12.33 10.55 -48.04
CA SER A 46 -12.49 11.11 -49.40
C SER A 46 -11.37 12.11 -49.74
N VAL A 47 -10.99 12.96 -48.78
CA VAL A 47 -9.90 13.92 -48.96
C VAL A 47 -8.55 13.20 -48.99
N THR A 48 -8.34 12.18 -48.16
CA THR A 48 -7.13 11.34 -48.18
C THR A 48 -6.93 10.64 -49.52
N LEU A 49 -8.00 10.10 -50.11
CA LEU A 49 -7.91 9.47 -51.43
C LEU A 49 -7.46 10.49 -52.49
N LYS A 50 -8.11 11.65 -52.55
CA LYS A 50 -7.74 12.72 -53.50
C LYS A 50 -6.31 13.21 -53.30
N ALA A 51 -5.90 13.44 -52.06
CA ALA A 51 -4.56 13.86 -51.72
C ALA A 51 -3.51 12.82 -52.13
N LEU A 52 -3.77 11.54 -51.89
CA LEU A 52 -2.88 10.46 -52.31
C LEU A 52 -2.80 10.38 -53.84
N ASP A 53 -3.91 10.55 -54.55
CA ASP A 53 -3.91 10.56 -56.02
C ASP A 53 -3.11 11.77 -56.57
N SER A 54 -3.23 12.96 -55.97
CA SER A 54 -2.40 14.14 -56.28
C SER A 54 -0.91 13.88 -56.02
N LEU A 55 -0.58 13.27 -54.88
CA LEU A 55 0.80 12.97 -54.48
C LEU A 55 1.44 11.88 -55.36
N VAL A 56 0.64 10.91 -55.84
CA VAL A 56 1.08 9.91 -56.83
C VAL A 56 1.29 10.59 -58.19
N ALA A 57 0.38 11.47 -58.60
CA ALA A 57 0.49 12.20 -59.88
C ALA A 57 1.70 13.14 -59.92
N SER A 58 2.10 13.69 -58.77
CA SER A 58 3.32 14.51 -58.62
C SER A 58 4.59 13.68 -58.36
N GLU A 59 4.51 12.35 -58.46
CA GLU A 59 5.60 11.38 -58.24
C GLU A 59 6.30 11.47 -56.87
N LYS A 60 5.68 12.14 -55.88
CA LYS A 60 6.22 12.26 -54.53
C LYS A 60 6.06 10.97 -53.72
N ILE A 61 5.01 10.20 -54.01
CA ILE A 61 4.73 8.90 -53.39
C ILE A 61 4.49 7.85 -54.46
N MET A 62 4.73 6.59 -54.11
CA MET A 62 4.44 5.45 -54.97
C MET A 62 3.15 4.76 -54.52
N SER A 63 2.36 4.30 -55.49
CA SER A 63 1.19 3.47 -55.23
C SER A 63 1.31 2.14 -55.97
N ARG A 64 0.84 1.06 -55.34
CA ARG A 64 0.76 -0.26 -55.97
C ARG A 64 -0.53 -0.94 -55.59
N THR A 65 -1.19 -1.51 -56.59
CA THR A 65 -2.46 -2.22 -56.45
C THR A 65 -2.20 -3.68 -56.08
N PHE A 66 -2.84 -4.16 -55.02
CA PHE A 66 -2.82 -5.53 -54.55
C PHE A 66 -4.26 -6.05 -54.43
N GLY A 67 -4.73 -6.70 -55.50
CA GLY A 67 -6.12 -7.16 -55.58
C GLY A 67 -7.11 -5.99 -55.52
N LYS A 68 -7.86 -5.88 -54.42
CA LYS A 68 -8.84 -4.80 -54.19
C LYS A 68 -8.30 -3.61 -53.40
N VAL A 69 -7.06 -3.68 -52.90
CA VAL A 69 -6.48 -2.67 -52.02
C VAL A 69 -5.34 -1.97 -52.74
N ILE A 70 -5.24 -0.65 -52.57
CA ILE A 70 -4.11 0.15 -53.04
C ILE A 70 -3.24 0.47 -51.84
N ILE A 71 -1.94 0.18 -51.96
CA ILE A 71 -0.93 0.45 -50.94
C ILE A 71 -0.09 1.62 -51.42
N TYR A 72 0.10 2.59 -50.54
CA TYR A 72 0.86 3.81 -50.78
C TYR A 72 2.12 3.81 -49.91
N SER A 73 3.24 4.24 -50.47
CA SER A 73 4.53 4.34 -49.78
C SER A 73 5.27 5.59 -50.24
N CYS A 74 6.15 6.13 -49.40
CA CYS A 74 7.12 7.12 -49.86
C CYS A 74 8.03 6.49 -50.93
N LYS A 75 8.47 7.29 -51.90
CA LYS A 75 9.51 6.90 -52.86
C LYS A 75 10.86 6.85 -52.15
N ASP A 76 11.72 5.93 -52.56
CA ASP A 76 13.07 5.84 -52.03
C ASP A 76 13.81 7.16 -52.30
N ILE A 77 14.47 7.67 -51.27
CA ILE A 77 15.31 8.87 -51.37
C ILE A 77 16.63 8.40 -51.97
N GLU A 78 16.93 8.83 -53.19
CA GLU A 78 18.29 8.74 -53.72
C GLU A 78 19.18 9.63 -52.83
N LEU A 79 20.02 9.00 -52.02
CA LEU A 79 20.99 9.69 -51.18
C LEU A 79 21.93 10.47 -52.10
N ALA A 80 21.90 11.81 -52.00
CA ALA A 80 22.65 12.71 -52.87
C ALA A 80 24.18 12.60 -52.66
N GLU A 81 24.61 12.04 -51.52
CA GLU A 81 26.01 11.91 -51.15
C GLU A 81 26.25 10.52 -50.54
N PRO A 82 27.43 9.90 -50.77
CA PRO A 82 27.82 8.71 -50.05
C PRO A 82 27.85 9.06 -48.56
N ILE A 83 26.99 8.41 -47.77
CA ILE A 83 26.96 8.55 -46.32
C ILE A 83 28.36 8.20 -45.81
N ASP A 84 28.99 9.13 -45.08
CA ASP A 84 30.21 8.83 -44.34
C ASP A 84 29.85 7.82 -43.24
N ASP A 85 30.31 6.58 -43.40
CA ASP A 85 30.02 5.46 -42.49
C ASP A 85 30.44 5.77 -41.04
N GLY A 86 31.26 6.80 -40.80
CA GLY A 86 31.72 7.22 -39.49
C GLY A 86 30.60 7.69 -38.54
N ASP A 87 29.65 8.48 -39.01
CA ASP A 87 28.61 9.08 -38.15
C ASP A 87 27.45 8.11 -37.84
N TYR A 88 27.21 7.13 -38.71
CA TYR A 88 26.11 6.16 -38.60
C TYR A 88 26.61 4.73 -38.39
N SER A 89 27.79 4.58 -37.78
CA SER A 89 28.38 3.29 -37.47
C SER A 89 27.62 2.54 -36.37
N LEU A 90 27.52 1.21 -36.53
CA LEU A 90 26.93 0.31 -35.52
C LEU A 90 27.63 0.42 -34.16
N GLU A 91 28.92 0.74 -34.15
CA GLU A 91 29.69 0.99 -32.94
C GLU A 91 29.21 2.23 -32.18
N LYS A 92 28.92 3.32 -32.90
CA LYS A 92 28.39 4.55 -32.29
C LYS A 92 26.98 4.34 -31.75
N LEU A 93 26.17 3.57 -32.47
CA LEU A 93 24.83 3.18 -32.02
C LEU A 93 24.89 2.36 -30.73
N ARG A 94 25.84 1.42 -30.62
CA ARG A 94 26.08 0.66 -29.38
C ARG A 94 26.53 1.56 -28.24
N GLN A 95 27.48 2.47 -28.48
CA GLN A 95 27.91 3.43 -27.45
C GLN A 95 26.74 4.28 -26.94
N LEU A 96 25.90 4.79 -27.83
CA LEU A 96 24.70 5.55 -27.45
C LEU A 96 23.69 4.69 -26.68
N GLN A 97 23.52 3.41 -27.05
CA GLN A 97 22.66 2.51 -26.29
C GLN A 97 23.19 2.26 -24.89
N ASP A 98 24.50 2.02 -24.74
CA ASP A 98 25.13 1.83 -23.45
C ASP A 98 25.00 3.10 -22.58
N GLU A 99 25.22 4.29 -23.16
CA GLU A 99 25.05 5.57 -22.48
C GLU A 99 23.61 5.80 -22.02
N VAL A 100 22.61 5.49 -22.86
CA VAL A 100 21.19 5.57 -22.48
C VAL A 100 20.89 4.60 -21.34
N MET A 101 21.42 3.38 -21.39
CA MET A 101 21.22 2.40 -20.31
C MET A 101 21.86 2.83 -18.99
N GLU A 102 23.02 3.49 -19.02
CA GLU A 102 23.65 4.05 -17.83
C GLU A 102 22.83 5.22 -17.26
N LEU A 103 22.41 6.15 -18.10
CA LEU A 103 21.59 7.29 -17.69
C LEU A 103 20.23 6.85 -17.11
N ASP A 104 19.59 5.82 -17.67
CA ASP A 104 18.33 5.28 -17.14
C ASP A 104 18.50 4.64 -15.77
N ARG A 105 19.65 3.97 -15.53
CA ARG A 105 19.99 3.42 -14.20
C ARG A 105 20.21 4.53 -13.19
N ASP A 106 20.97 5.56 -13.56
CA ASP A 106 21.24 6.70 -12.69
C ASP A 106 19.96 7.47 -12.36
N ASN A 107 19.09 7.67 -13.35
CA ASN A 107 17.81 8.33 -13.15
C ASN A 107 16.90 7.52 -12.21
N SER A 108 16.87 6.18 -12.36
CA SER A 108 16.14 5.30 -11.46
C SER A 108 16.65 5.40 -10.01
N ASN A 109 17.98 5.38 -9.83
CA ASN A 109 18.60 5.53 -8.51
C ASN A 109 18.29 6.90 -7.89
N ILE A 110 18.35 7.98 -8.68
CA ILE A 110 18.02 9.34 -8.20
C ILE A 110 16.54 9.43 -7.80
N ILE A 111 15.64 8.84 -8.58
CA ILE A 111 14.20 8.79 -8.26
C ILE A 111 13.98 8.06 -6.93
N ASP A 112 14.67 6.94 -6.70
CA ASP A 112 14.56 6.20 -5.43
C ASP A 112 15.04 7.05 -4.25
N VAL A 113 16.20 7.72 -4.38
CA VAL A 113 16.73 8.63 -3.34
C VAL A 113 15.78 9.80 -3.08
N ILE A 114 15.19 10.39 -4.11
CA ILE A 114 14.21 11.47 -3.98
C ILE A 114 12.97 10.97 -3.26
N ASN A 115 12.43 9.81 -3.65
CA ASN A 115 11.25 9.23 -3.03
C ASN A 115 11.48 8.92 -1.56
N ASP A 116 12.65 8.42 -1.20
CA ASP A 116 13.00 8.18 0.21
C ASP A 116 13.17 9.49 0.98
N THR A 117 13.74 10.53 0.37
CA THR A 117 13.87 11.84 1.01
C THR A 117 12.52 12.54 1.21
N ILE A 118 11.61 12.47 0.24
CA ILE A 118 10.26 13.07 0.32
C ILE A 118 9.39 12.40 1.39
N LYS A 119 9.61 11.11 1.69
CA LYS A 119 8.90 10.43 2.79
C LYS A 119 9.26 11.01 4.15
N LEU A 120 10.43 11.64 4.30
CA LEU A 120 10.79 12.30 5.54
C LEU A 120 10.11 13.67 5.61
N PRO A 121 9.49 14.01 6.75
CA PRO A 121 8.97 15.35 6.95
C PRO A 121 10.12 16.37 6.97
N PRO A 122 9.85 17.63 6.58
CA PRO A 122 10.84 18.69 6.64
C PRO A 122 11.32 18.92 8.08
N ASN A 123 12.53 19.45 8.19
CA ASN A 123 13.25 19.55 9.48
C ASN A 123 12.46 20.36 10.53
N ASP A 124 11.70 21.38 10.11
CA ASP A 124 10.87 22.20 10.99
C ASP A 124 9.67 21.41 11.56
N GLU A 125 8.97 20.64 10.72
CA GLU A 125 7.89 19.74 11.16
C GLU A 125 8.42 18.62 12.06
N LEU A 126 9.64 18.14 11.81
CA LEU A 126 10.29 17.15 12.66
C LEU A 126 10.51 17.71 14.07
N ILE A 127 10.96 18.96 14.21
CA ILE A 127 11.15 19.61 15.51
C ILE A 127 9.82 19.75 16.25
N GLU A 128 8.74 20.17 15.56
CA GLU A 128 7.40 20.22 16.15
C GLU A 128 6.92 18.83 16.60
N SER A 129 7.15 17.79 15.79
CA SER A 129 6.79 16.41 16.15
C SER A 129 7.55 15.92 17.38
N VAL A 130 8.85 16.25 17.49
CA VAL A 130 9.68 15.87 18.64
C VAL A 130 9.21 16.59 19.89
N THR A 131 8.95 17.90 19.82
CA THR A 131 8.47 18.66 20.98
C THR A 131 7.09 18.21 21.44
N THR A 132 6.17 17.93 20.52
CA THR A 132 4.84 17.40 20.87
C THR A 132 4.90 16.00 21.48
N LEU A 133 5.76 15.11 20.98
CA LEU A 133 5.97 13.79 21.58
C LEU A 133 6.63 13.88 22.96
N GLN A 134 7.60 14.79 23.14
CA GLN A 134 8.22 15.04 24.44
C GLN A 134 7.19 15.54 25.47
N ASN A 135 6.32 16.47 25.07
CA ASN A 135 5.24 16.95 25.95
C ASN A 135 4.27 15.82 26.32
N LYS A 136 3.87 14.98 25.36
CA LYS A 136 3.03 13.80 25.65
C LYS A 136 3.68 12.83 26.62
N ILE A 137 4.99 12.59 26.47
CA ILE A 137 5.75 11.73 27.39
C ILE A 137 5.73 12.31 28.81
N GLU A 138 5.92 13.62 28.96
CA GLU A 138 5.87 14.26 30.27
C GLU A 138 4.45 14.24 30.87
N ASP A 139 3.42 14.52 30.06
CA ASP A 139 2.02 14.42 30.49
C ASP A 139 1.65 13.01 30.94
N ASP A 140 2.06 11.99 30.18
CA ASP A 140 1.79 10.59 30.52
C ASP A 140 2.58 10.14 31.74
N LYS A 141 3.81 10.65 31.95
CA LYS A 141 4.56 10.43 33.19
C LYS A 141 3.86 11.07 34.40
N ILE A 142 3.30 12.27 34.25
CA ILE A 142 2.53 12.93 35.32
C ILE A 142 1.30 12.10 35.64
N LYS A 143 0.49 11.72 34.63
CA LYS A 143 -0.68 10.85 34.83
C LYS A 143 -0.30 9.53 35.49
N LEU A 144 0.82 8.93 35.09
CA LEU A 144 1.29 7.68 35.67
C LEU A 144 1.68 7.87 37.14
N LYS A 145 2.36 8.96 37.50
CA LYS A 145 2.65 9.28 38.90
C LYS A 145 1.36 9.54 39.70
N ASP A 146 0.39 10.25 39.11
CA ASP A 146 -0.89 10.52 39.76
C ASP A 146 -1.70 9.24 39.97
N LEU A 147 -1.68 8.32 39.00
CA LEU A 147 -2.31 7.00 39.13
C LEU A 147 -1.57 6.11 40.14
N GLN A 148 -0.24 6.18 40.22
CA GLN A 148 0.53 5.46 41.23
C GLN A 148 0.32 6.02 42.64
N ALA A 149 0.15 7.33 42.76
CA ALA A 149 -0.11 8.00 44.04
C ALA A 149 -1.57 7.82 44.50
N ASN A 150 -2.51 7.80 43.55
CA ASN A 150 -3.93 7.57 43.76
C ASN A 150 -4.35 6.13 43.39
N ASP A 151 -3.45 5.15 43.54
CA ASP A 151 -3.79 3.73 43.37
C ASP A 151 -4.64 3.29 44.58
N ASP A 152 -5.84 3.87 44.68
CA ASP A 152 -6.91 3.37 45.51
C ASP A 152 -7.40 2.08 44.82
N LEU A 153 -6.61 1.01 44.97
CA LEU A 153 -6.96 -0.37 44.65
C LEU A 153 -8.35 -0.75 45.21
N LYS A 154 -8.83 0.01 46.20
CA LYS A 154 -10.16 -0.06 46.80
C LYS A 154 -11.31 0.36 45.88
N GLU A 155 -11.07 1.09 44.78
CA GLU A 155 -12.11 1.48 43.84
C GLU A 155 -12.35 0.45 42.73
N ASN A 156 -11.43 -0.49 42.54
CA ASN A 156 -11.61 -1.59 41.60
C ASN A 156 -12.74 -2.52 42.09
N SER A 157 -13.78 -2.68 41.28
CA SER A 157 -14.95 -3.52 41.58
C SER A 157 -14.54 -4.94 41.99
N GLU A 158 -13.50 -5.48 41.35
CA GLU A 158 -12.99 -6.82 41.63
C GLU A 158 -12.38 -6.92 43.03
N VAL A 159 -11.66 -5.88 43.47
CA VAL A 159 -11.05 -5.84 44.82
C VAL A 159 -12.13 -5.72 45.89
N LYS A 160 -13.19 -4.93 45.64
CA LYS A 160 -14.35 -4.84 46.56
C LYS A 160 -15.04 -6.20 46.70
N GLU A 161 -15.30 -6.89 45.59
CA GLU A 161 -15.91 -8.22 45.61
C GLU A 161 -15.05 -9.24 46.37
N ILE A 162 -13.73 -9.21 46.20
CA ILE A 162 -12.81 -10.08 46.94
C ILE A 162 -12.87 -9.78 48.45
N LEU A 163 -12.83 -8.52 48.86
CA LEU A 163 -12.93 -8.12 50.27
C LEU A 163 -14.26 -8.53 50.91
N GLU A 164 -15.38 -8.39 50.18
CA GLU A 164 -16.69 -8.85 50.65
C GLU A 164 -16.75 -10.37 50.81
N LEU A 165 -16.20 -11.12 49.84
CA LEU A 165 -16.11 -12.57 49.90
C LEU A 165 -15.23 -13.05 51.07
N GLU A 166 -14.12 -12.37 51.34
CA GLU A 166 -13.26 -12.65 52.49
C GLU A 166 -14.03 -12.47 53.80
N ALA A 167 -14.71 -11.33 53.98
CA ALA A 167 -15.50 -11.04 55.17
C ALA A 167 -16.66 -12.05 55.39
N ILE A 168 -17.32 -12.48 54.31
CA ILE A 168 -18.35 -13.52 54.38
C ILE A 168 -17.74 -14.87 54.76
N THR A 169 -16.57 -15.20 54.21
CA THR A 169 -15.88 -16.47 54.45
C THR A 169 -15.42 -16.55 55.90
N GLU A 170 -14.85 -15.48 56.45
CA GLU A 170 -14.44 -15.40 57.85
C GLU A 170 -15.64 -15.61 58.80
N LYS A 171 -16.77 -14.93 58.56
CA LYS A 171 -18.01 -15.13 59.34
C LYS A 171 -18.50 -16.58 59.29
N LYS A 172 -18.42 -17.23 58.12
CA LYS A 172 -18.80 -18.64 57.95
C LYS A 172 -17.85 -19.57 58.71
N ILE A 173 -16.55 -19.32 58.68
CA ILE A 173 -15.54 -20.09 59.42
C ILE A 173 -15.79 -19.97 60.92
N ILE A 174 -15.99 -18.76 61.45
CA ILE A 174 -16.27 -18.52 62.88
C ILE A 174 -17.53 -19.29 63.30
N ARG A 175 -18.62 -19.20 62.52
CA ARG A 175 -19.87 -19.90 62.82
C ARG A 175 -19.67 -21.42 62.82
N ARG A 176 -18.94 -21.98 61.85
CA ARG A 176 -18.64 -23.41 61.79
C ARG A 176 -17.75 -23.88 62.94
N LYS A 177 -16.72 -23.11 63.31
CA LYS A 177 -15.89 -23.39 64.50
C LYS A 177 -16.73 -23.43 65.78
N LYS A 178 -17.72 -22.53 65.92
CA LYS A 178 -18.64 -22.56 67.08
C LYS A 178 -19.49 -23.82 67.11
N ILE A 179 -20.12 -24.19 65.99
CA ILE A 179 -20.91 -25.43 65.87
C ILE A 179 -20.04 -26.65 66.19
N LEU A 180 -18.81 -26.67 65.69
CA LEU A 180 -17.87 -27.74 65.94
C LEU A 180 -17.50 -27.85 67.42
N LYS A 181 -17.27 -26.72 68.09
CA LYS A 181 -17.01 -26.67 69.54
C LYS A 181 -18.21 -27.17 70.36
N GLU A 182 -19.43 -26.83 69.96
CA GLU A 182 -20.66 -27.35 70.57
C GLU A 182 -20.77 -28.87 70.39
N LEU A 183 -20.52 -29.38 69.19
CA LEU A 183 -20.50 -30.83 68.90
C LEU A 183 -19.43 -31.56 69.73
N MET A 184 -18.22 -30.99 69.82
CA MET A 184 -17.14 -31.55 70.64
C MET A 184 -17.54 -31.64 72.11
N ASN A 185 -18.22 -30.63 72.66
CA ASN A 185 -18.70 -30.67 74.04
C ASN A 185 -19.73 -31.79 74.24
N ILE A 186 -20.65 -31.98 73.30
CA ILE A 186 -21.62 -33.08 73.34
C ILE A 186 -20.91 -34.45 73.32
N ILE A 187 -19.89 -34.62 72.48
CA ILE A 187 -19.08 -35.85 72.41
C ILE A 187 -18.34 -36.09 73.73
N LYS A 188 -17.73 -35.05 74.32
CA LYS A 188 -17.09 -35.15 75.65
C LYS A 188 -18.07 -35.61 76.72
N ASP A 189 -19.29 -35.09 76.71
CA ASP A 189 -20.29 -35.39 77.74
C ASP A 189 -20.89 -36.79 77.59
N GLN A 190 -21.19 -37.22 76.35
CA GLN A 190 -21.91 -38.48 76.06
C GLN A 190 -20.98 -39.69 75.88
N ILE A 191 -19.85 -39.52 75.18
CA ILE A 191 -18.95 -40.62 74.79
C ILE A 191 -17.76 -40.72 75.77
N ARG A 192 -17.38 -39.62 76.42
CA ARG A 192 -16.28 -39.53 77.40
C ARG A 192 -14.98 -40.21 76.93
N PRO A 193 -14.44 -39.84 75.76
CA PRO A 193 -13.18 -40.39 75.28
C PRO A 193 -12.03 -40.02 76.24
N LYS A 194 -11.06 -40.94 76.44
CA LYS A 194 -9.88 -40.71 77.28
C LYS A 194 -8.99 -39.59 76.73
N ASN A 195 -8.87 -39.53 75.41
CA ASN A 195 -8.20 -38.47 74.67
C ASN A 195 -9.10 -38.04 73.50
N LEU A 196 -9.59 -36.80 73.53
CA LEU A 196 -10.52 -36.32 72.51
C LEU A 196 -9.84 -36.18 71.14
N LEU A 197 -8.56 -35.78 71.11
CA LEU A 197 -7.83 -35.57 69.86
C LEU A 197 -7.65 -36.86 69.08
N GLU A 198 -7.18 -37.90 69.75
CA GLU A 198 -7.00 -39.25 69.19
C GLU A 198 -8.33 -39.83 68.70
N TYR A 199 -9.41 -39.64 69.47
CA TYR A 199 -10.76 -40.05 69.05
C TYR A 199 -11.25 -39.28 67.80
N LEU A 200 -10.91 -38.00 67.68
CA LEU A 200 -11.27 -37.18 66.51
C LEU A 200 -10.47 -37.60 65.26
N GLU A 201 -9.20 -37.98 65.43
CA GLU A 201 -8.38 -38.54 64.35
C GLU A 201 -8.90 -39.89 63.88
N ASP A 202 -9.31 -40.77 64.81
CA ASP A 202 -9.90 -42.08 64.50
C ASP A 202 -11.20 -41.97 63.65
N ILE A 203 -11.99 -40.90 63.84
CA ILE A 203 -13.19 -40.62 63.04
C ILE A 203 -12.89 -39.80 61.77
N GLY A 204 -11.62 -39.55 61.46
CA GLY A 204 -11.16 -38.87 60.25
C GLY A 204 -11.24 -37.33 60.30
N CYS A 205 -11.26 -36.71 61.49
CA CYS A 205 -11.18 -35.25 61.63
C CYS A 205 -9.73 -34.79 61.77
N GLU A 206 -9.14 -34.28 60.69
CA GLU A 206 -7.76 -33.77 60.67
C GLU A 206 -7.69 -32.24 60.92
N GLY A 207 -6.55 -31.74 61.42
CA GLY A 207 -6.26 -30.30 61.50
C GLY A 207 -6.95 -29.53 62.64
N MET A 208 -7.46 -30.24 63.63
CA MET A 208 -8.20 -29.66 64.76
C MET A 208 -7.33 -28.89 65.76
N GLU A 209 -6.01 -29.01 65.70
CA GLU A 209 -5.04 -28.37 66.60
C GLU A 209 -5.19 -26.84 66.70
N THR A 210 -5.65 -26.21 65.62
CA THR A 210 -5.84 -24.74 65.52
C THR A 210 -7.23 -24.26 65.98
N CYS A 211 -8.09 -25.17 66.44
CA CYS A 211 -9.44 -24.86 66.93
C CYS A 211 -9.59 -24.99 68.46
N PHE A 212 -8.53 -25.39 69.17
CA PHE A 212 -8.46 -25.45 70.64
C PHE A 212 -8.24 -24.07 71.27
#